data_AF-A0A2N9EWK3-F1
#
_entry.id   AF-A0A2N9EWK3-F1
#
_cell.length_a   1.000
_cell.length_b   1.000
_cell.length_c   1.000
_cell.angle_alpha   90.00
_cell.angle_beta   90.00
_cell.angle_gamma   90.00
#
_symmetry.space_group_name_H-M   'P 1'
#
loop_
_entity.id
_entity.type
_entity.pdbx_description
1 polymer ?
#
loop_
_entity_poly.entity_id
_entity_poly.type
_entity_poly.pdbx_seq_one_letter_code
_entity_poly.pdbx_strand_id
1 'polypeptide(L)'
;MASVGAVKLFFCLILWLSIILSSCQGKDNFYEYRFPFIRRASSFLSSTSSSSANGGNNGYDYIIVGGGTAGCPLAATLSQNFSVLLLERGGVPFSNANVSLLENFHIALADTSPTSASQAFISTDGVINARARVLGGGTCINAGFYTRASARYVLEIHNTYKVHLF
;
A
#
# COMPACT_ATOMS: atom_id res chain seq x y z
N MET A 1 -45.91 -30.97 -24.10
CA MET A 1 -45.45 -29.72 -24.74
C MET A 1 -45.08 -28.66 -23.70
N ALA A 2 -44.15 -28.97 -22.78
CA ALA A 2 -43.78 -28.10 -21.64
C ALA A 2 -42.28 -27.71 -21.64
N SER A 3 -41.66 -27.65 -22.83
CA SER A 3 -40.19 -27.50 -22.93
C SER A 3 -39.73 -26.11 -23.39
N VAL A 4 -40.57 -25.32 -24.06
CA VAL A 4 -40.14 -24.06 -24.67
C VAL A 4 -40.06 -22.91 -23.65
N GLY A 5 -40.97 -22.89 -22.68
CA GLY A 5 -41.00 -21.86 -21.63
C GLY A 5 -39.80 -21.95 -20.67
N ALA A 6 -39.43 -23.15 -20.26
CA ALA A 6 -38.30 -23.38 -19.35
C ALA A 6 -36.95 -23.01 -19.98
N VAL A 7 -36.75 -23.33 -21.26
CA VAL A 7 -35.53 -22.95 -22.00
C VAL A 7 -35.43 -21.43 -22.14
N LYS A 8 -36.55 -20.75 -22.41
CA LYS A 8 -36.59 -19.28 -22.52
C LYS A 8 -36.27 -18.59 -21.18
N LEU A 9 -36.76 -19.15 -20.07
CA LEU A 9 -36.47 -18.66 -18.72
C LEU A 9 -34.99 -18.82 -18.35
N PHE A 10 -34.39 -19.96 -18.72
CA PHE A 10 -32.98 -20.25 -18.47
C PHE A 10 -32.05 -19.30 -19.23
N PHE A 11 -32.34 -19.02 -20.50
CA PHE A 11 -31.59 -18.02 -21.28
C PHE A 11 -31.75 -16.60 -20.73
N CYS A 12 -32.95 -16.21 -20.29
CA CYS A 12 -33.14 -14.94 -19.59
C CYS A 12 -32.30 -14.85 -18.32
N LEU A 13 -32.22 -15.92 -17.53
CA LEU A 13 -31.43 -15.95 -16.29
C LEU A 13 -29.93 -15.80 -16.58
N ILE A 14 -29.41 -16.48 -17.60
CA ILE A 14 -28.00 -16.36 -18.03
C ILE A 14 -27.70 -14.93 -18.51
N LEU A 15 -28.58 -14.36 -19.33
CA LEU A 15 -28.40 -13.00 -19.85
C LEU A 15 -28.41 -11.98 -18.69
N TRP A 16 -29.30 -12.17 -17.72
CA TRP A 16 -29.41 -11.33 -16.54
C TRP A 16 -28.18 -11.44 -15.63
N LEU A 17 -27.67 -12.66 -15.42
CA LEU A 17 -26.44 -12.89 -14.64
C LEU A 17 -25.22 -12.27 -15.33
N SER A 18 -25.17 -12.29 -16.66
CA SER A 18 -24.08 -11.72 -17.47
C SER A 18 -24.06 -10.18 -17.40
N ILE A 19 -25.23 -9.55 -17.39
CA ILE A 19 -25.37 -8.08 -17.27
C ILE A 19 -24.98 -7.62 -15.86
N ILE A 20 -25.37 -8.36 -14.82
CA ILE A 20 -25.02 -8.04 -13.42
C ILE A 20 -23.50 -8.19 -13.19
N LEU A 21 -22.87 -9.26 -13.69
CA LEU A 21 -21.42 -9.44 -13.55
C LEU A 21 -20.60 -8.38 -14.31
N SER A 22 -21.07 -7.91 -15.46
CA SER A 22 -20.37 -6.89 -16.24
C SER A 22 -20.37 -5.51 -15.55
N SER A 23 -21.36 -5.21 -14.71
CA SER A 23 -21.47 -3.93 -14.01
C SER A 23 -20.59 -3.82 -12.75
N CYS A 24 -19.91 -4.90 -12.35
CA CYS A 24 -18.97 -4.89 -11.21
C CYS A 24 -17.53 -4.58 -11.61
N GLN A 25 -17.23 -4.36 -12.90
CA GLN A 25 -15.90 -3.92 -13.35
C GLN A 25 -15.79 -2.39 -13.36
N GLY A 26 -16.14 -1.76 -12.24
CA GLY A 26 -15.70 -0.39 -11.94
C GLY A 26 -14.23 -0.43 -11.55
N LYS A 27 -13.34 -0.52 -12.53
CA LYS A 27 -11.88 -0.43 -12.34
C LYS A 27 -11.44 1.04 -12.36
N ASP A 28 -12.23 1.92 -11.74
CA ASP A 28 -11.89 3.32 -11.61
C ASP A 28 -11.11 3.49 -10.32
N ASN A 29 -9.85 3.92 -10.43
CA ASN A 29 -8.98 4.17 -9.28
C ASN A 29 -9.46 5.41 -8.52
N PHE A 30 -10.54 5.31 -7.75
CA PHE A 30 -11.13 6.41 -6.98
C PHE A 30 -10.10 7.20 -6.15
N TYR A 31 -9.05 6.52 -5.67
CA TYR A 31 -7.94 7.12 -4.92
C TYR A 31 -7.01 7.99 -5.78
N GLU A 32 -6.87 7.73 -7.09
CA GLU A 32 -6.03 8.51 -8.00
C GLU A 32 -6.59 9.94 -8.17
N TYR A 33 -7.91 10.10 -8.11
CA TYR A 33 -8.57 11.41 -8.14
C TYR A 33 -8.49 12.14 -6.78
N ARG A 34 -8.62 11.40 -5.67
CA ARG A 34 -8.55 11.98 -4.32
C ARG A 34 -7.13 12.39 -3.91
N PHE A 35 -6.13 11.66 -4.39
CA PHE A 35 -4.72 11.88 -4.05
C PHE A 35 -3.88 11.94 -5.33
N PRO A 36 -3.95 13.04 -6.10
CA PRO A 36 -3.30 13.16 -7.43
C PRO A 36 -1.76 13.14 -7.38
N PHE A 37 -1.19 13.25 -6.17
CA PHE A 37 0.24 13.13 -5.92
C PHE A 37 0.70 11.66 -5.79
N ILE A 38 -0.21 10.71 -5.52
CA ILE A 38 0.11 9.29 -5.47
C ILE A 38 -0.02 8.72 -6.88
N ARG A 39 1.09 8.23 -7.43
CA ARG A 39 1.14 7.72 -8.79
C ARG A 39 1.81 6.35 -8.83
N ARG A 40 1.45 5.55 -9.82
CA ARG A 40 2.15 4.28 -10.07
C ARG A 40 3.60 4.59 -10.44
N ALA A 41 4.54 3.81 -9.91
CA ALA A 41 5.97 3.98 -10.22
C ALA A 41 6.27 3.99 -11.72
N SER A 42 5.51 3.25 -12.53
CA SER A 42 5.65 3.23 -14.00
C SER A 42 5.26 4.54 -14.71
N SER A 43 4.61 5.49 -14.01
CA SER A 43 4.24 6.79 -14.56
C SER A 43 5.36 7.82 -14.48
N PHE A 44 6.43 7.53 -13.73
CA PHE A 44 7.62 8.35 -13.73
C PHE A 44 8.30 8.13 -15.09
N LEU A 45 8.14 9.08 -16.01
CA LEU A 45 8.78 9.03 -17.32
C LEU A 45 10.28 8.80 -17.12
N SER A 46 10.85 7.80 -17.81
CA SER A 46 12.28 7.79 -18.05
C SER A 46 12.55 9.00 -18.94
N SER A 47 13.28 9.98 -18.42
CA SER A 47 13.75 11.14 -19.18
C SER A 47 14.65 10.65 -20.32
N THR A 48 14.07 10.19 -21.42
CA THR A 48 14.82 9.86 -22.63
C THR A 48 15.20 11.19 -23.28
N SER A 49 16.50 11.41 -23.30
CA SER A 49 17.23 12.54 -23.84
C SER A 49 16.77 12.88 -25.27
N SER A 50 16.12 14.02 -25.44
CA SER A 50 16.09 14.73 -26.74
C SER A 50 16.21 16.22 -26.49
N SER A 51 17.47 16.67 -26.43
CA SER A 51 17.98 17.97 -26.89
C SER A 51 16.95 19.11 -27.01
N SER A 52 16.85 19.93 -25.97
CA SER A 52 16.85 21.39 -26.10
C SER A 52 17.15 22.02 -24.75
N ALA A 53 18.07 22.98 -24.76
CA ALA A 53 18.64 23.63 -23.59
C ALA A 53 17.57 24.19 -22.63
N ASN A 54 17.87 24.15 -21.32
CA ASN A 54 17.04 24.48 -20.14
C ASN A 54 16.20 23.33 -19.54
N GLY A 55 16.69 22.09 -19.62
CA GLY A 55 16.15 20.97 -18.85
C GLY A 55 16.65 21.01 -17.40
N GLY A 56 15.82 21.52 -16.47
CA GLY A 56 16.09 21.40 -15.04
C GLY A 56 16.33 19.94 -14.67
N ASN A 57 17.33 19.69 -13.82
CA ASN A 57 17.59 18.36 -13.29
C ASN A 57 16.34 17.88 -12.53
N ASN A 58 15.51 17.03 -13.14
CA ASN A 58 14.33 16.41 -12.53
C ASN A 58 14.73 15.32 -11.52
N GLY A 59 15.77 15.58 -10.72
CA GLY A 59 16.21 14.72 -9.63
C GLY A 59 15.39 14.96 -8.37
N TYR A 60 15.44 13.99 -7.46
CA TYR A 60 14.99 14.17 -6.09
C TYR A 60 16.23 14.30 -5.19
N ASP A 61 16.18 15.20 -4.22
CA ASP A 61 17.23 15.34 -3.21
C ASP A 61 17.30 14.08 -2.33
N TYR A 62 16.14 13.46 -2.05
CA TYR A 62 16.04 12.22 -1.30
C TYR A 62 15.13 11.20 -1.97
N ILE A 63 15.56 9.94 -1.98
CA ILE A 63 14.74 8.79 -2.33
C ILE A 63 14.57 7.93 -1.08
N ILE A 64 13.33 7.80 -0.61
CA ILE A 64 12.97 6.98 0.53
C ILE A 64 12.33 5.70 0.00
N VAL A 65 12.91 4.56 0.32
CA VAL A 65 12.39 3.24 -0.08
C VAL A 65 11.66 2.61 1.10
N GLY A 66 10.34 2.52 0.99
CA GLY A 66 9.42 2.03 2.01
C GLY A 66 8.63 3.15 2.66
N GLY A 67 7.37 3.31 2.25
CA GLY A 67 6.41 4.23 2.84
C GLY A 67 5.77 3.66 4.10
N GLY A 68 6.58 3.17 5.03
CA GLY A 68 6.13 2.55 6.27
C GLY A 68 6.14 3.48 7.48
N THR A 69 6.13 2.87 8.67
CA THR A 69 6.10 3.57 9.97
C THR A 69 7.21 4.61 10.15
N ALA A 70 8.40 4.37 9.60
CA ALA A 70 9.51 5.32 9.62
C ALA A 70 9.59 6.19 8.35
N GLY A 71 9.28 5.62 7.18
CA GLY A 71 9.46 6.30 5.90
C GLY A 71 8.46 7.43 5.66
N CYS A 72 7.18 7.25 6.02
CA CYS A 72 6.17 8.31 5.90
C CYS A 72 6.51 9.57 6.71
N PRO A 73 6.79 9.50 8.03
CA PRO A 73 7.16 10.69 8.78
C PRO A 73 8.48 11.30 8.33
N LEU A 74 9.48 10.47 7.95
CA LEU A 74 10.74 10.98 7.40
C LEU A 74 10.52 11.77 6.10
N ALA A 75 9.71 11.22 5.18
CA ALA A 75 9.35 11.88 3.94
C ALA A 75 8.65 13.22 4.21
N ALA A 76 7.68 13.23 5.14
CA ALA A 76 6.94 14.44 5.52
C ALA A 76 7.84 15.53 6.11
N THR A 77 8.86 15.16 6.89
CA THR A 77 9.84 16.11 7.43
C THR A 77 10.77 16.64 6.34
N LEU A 78 11.37 15.77 5.52
CA LEU A 78 12.32 16.19 4.48
C LEU A 78 11.63 17.01 3.38
N SER A 79 10.38 16.69 3.04
CA SER A 79 9.63 17.39 1.99
C SER A 79 9.32 18.86 2.30
N GLN A 80 9.57 19.32 3.54
CA GLN A 80 9.43 20.73 3.90
C GLN A 80 10.46 21.62 3.20
N ASN A 81 11.65 21.09 2.91
CA ASN A 81 12.77 21.87 2.36
C ASN A 81 13.41 21.23 1.12
N PHE A 82 13.10 19.96 0.83
CA PHE A 82 13.75 19.17 -0.21
C PHE A 82 12.73 18.47 -1.10
N SER A 83 13.14 18.15 -2.32
CA SER A 83 12.40 17.27 -3.23
C SER A 83 12.58 15.81 -2.79
N VAL A 84 11.48 15.12 -2.51
CA VAL A 84 11.51 13.76 -1.96
C VAL A 84 10.67 12.81 -2.81
N LEU A 85 11.26 11.69 -3.21
CA LEU A 85 10.56 10.56 -3.80
C LEU A 85 10.36 9.46 -2.74
N LEU A 86 9.11 9.14 -2.44
CA LEU A 86 8.76 8.01 -1.58
C LEU A 86 8.29 6.83 -2.44
N LEU A 87 9.03 5.73 -2.39
CA LEU A 87 8.70 4.49 -3.09
C LEU A 87 8.10 3.49 -2.13
N GLU A 88 6.87 3.07 -2.40
CA GLU A 88 6.19 2.00 -1.66
C GLU A 88 5.72 0.93 -2.65
N ARG A 89 5.99 -0.33 -2.32
CA ARG A 89 5.61 -1.48 -3.15
C ARG A 89 4.11 -1.76 -3.08
N GLY A 90 3.50 -1.41 -1.96
CA GLY A 90 2.09 -1.60 -1.67
C GLY A 90 1.13 -0.65 -2.37
N GLY A 91 -0.15 -0.88 -2.13
CA GLY A 91 -1.22 0.05 -2.49
C GLY A 91 -1.38 1.17 -1.45
N VAL A 92 -2.45 1.94 -1.58
CA VAL A 92 -2.89 2.91 -0.58
C VAL A 92 -3.89 2.27 0.39
N PRO A 93 -3.92 2.67 1.67
CA PRO A 93 -4.81 2.06 2.66
C PRO A 93 -6.28 2.42 2.41
N PHE A 94 -6.55 3.57 1.79
CA PHE A 94 -7.88 4.17 1.66
C PHE A 94 -8.84 3.44 0.71
N SER A 95 -8.35 2.48 -0.08
CA SER A 95 -9.17 1.70 -1.01
C SER A 95 -9.67 0.39 -0.41
N ASN A 96 -9.23 0.04 0.80
CA ASN A 96 -9.58 -1.22 1.46
C ASN A 96 -10.10 -0.93 2.88
N ALA A 97 -11.39 -1.17 3.10
CA ALA A 97 -12.03 -0.99 4.41
C ALA A 97 -11.39 -1.87 5.50
N ASN A 98 -10.86 -3.05 5.14
CA ASN A 98 -10.18 -3.92 6.10
C ASN A 98 -8.86 -3.32 6.60
N VAL A 99 -8.26 -2.42 5.83
CA VAL A 99 -7.02 -1.70 6.19
C VAL A 99 -7.34 -0.35 6.83
N SER A 100 -8.41 0.30 6.37
CA SER A 100 -8.80 1.64 6.86
C SER A 100 -9.49 1.61 8.23
N LEU A 101 -10.16 0.51 8.58
CA LEU A 101 -10.88 0.36 9.84
C LEU A 101 -10.09 -0.54 10.80
N LEU A 102 -9.73 0.02 11.95
CA LEU A 102 -8.93 -0.68 12.96
C LEU A 102 -9.57 -2.00 13.42
N GLU A 103 -10.89 -2.05 13.55
CA GLU A 103 -11.64 -3.25 13.94
C GLU A 103 -11.39 -4.45 13.01
N ASN A 104 -11.01 -4.18 11.75
CA ASN A 104 -10.77 -5.19 10.73
C ASN A 104 -9.29 -5.58 10.58
N PHE A 105 -8.39 -5.14 11.48
CA PHE A 105 -6.95 -5.41 11.36
C PHE A 105 -6.63 -6.90 11.19
N HIS A 106 -7.37 -7.77 11.88
CA HIS A 106 -7.22 -9.22 11.81
C HIS A 106 -7.58 -9.78 10.43
N ILE A 107 -8.58 -9.20 9.75
CA ILE A 107 -8.96 -9.56 8.38
C ILE A 107 -7.86 -9.15 7.41
N ALA A 108 -7.35 -7.92 7.52
CA ALA A 108 -6.25 -7.45 6.67
C ALA A 108 -4.96 -8.25 6.90
N LEU A 109 -4.68 -8.67 8.14
CA LEU A 109 -3.51 -9.47 8.47
C LEU A 109 -3.59 -10.90 7.91
N ALA A 110 -4.79 -11.50 7.93
CA ALA A 110 -5.06 -12.86 7.46
C ALA A 110 -5.32 -12.96 5.94
N ASP A 111 -5.48 -11.84 5.23
CA ASP A 111 -5.69 -11.82 3.79
C ASP A 111 -4.45 -12.35 3.03
N THR A 112 -4.63 -13.49 2.36
CA THR A 112 -3.60 -14.16 1.55
C THR A 112 -3.68 -13.83 0.06
N SER A 113 -4.57 -12.91 -0.33
CA SER A 113 -4.73 -12.51 -1.72
C SER A 113 -3.42 -11.92 -2.29
N PRO A 114 -3.15 -12.08 -3.60
CA PRO A 114 -1.93 -11.54 -4.23
C PRO A 114 -1.80 -10.01 -4.13
N THR A 115 -2.91 -9.31 -3.90
CA THR A 115 -3.01 -7.86 -3.75
C THR A 115 -3.16 -7.41 -2.30
N SER A 116 -3.07 -8.34 -1.34
CA SER A 116 -3.22 -8.06 0.09
C SER A 116 -2.24 -6.99 0.58
N ALA A 117 -2.71 -6.18 1.52
CA ALA A 117 -1.90 -5.23 2.27
C ALA A 117 -0.96 -5.93 3.28
N SER A 118 -1.22 -7.19 3.58
CA SER A 118 -0.36 -8.09 4.35
C SER A 118 0.29 -9.10 3.41
N GLN A 119 1.61 -9.23 3.48
CA GLN A 119 2.30 -10.33 2.83
C GLN A 119 2.79 -11.33 3.88
N ALA A 120 2.19 -12.51 3.87
CA ALA A 120 2.68 -13.64 4.64
C ALA A 120 4.04 -14.14 4.11
N PHE A 121 4.89 -14.58 5.03
CA PHE A 121 6.12 -15.31 4.75
C PHE A 121 6.43 -16.26 5.90
N ILE A 122 7.24 -17.28 5.63
CA ILE A 122 7.73 -18.21 6.64
C ILE A 122 9.22 -17.94 6.78
N SER A 123 9.68 -17.72 8.02
CA SER A 123 11.10 -17.53 8.32
C SER A 123 11.89 -18.83 8.16
N THR A 124 13.22 -18.73 8.16
CA THR A 124 14.10 -19.89 7.96
C THR A 124 13.97 -20.96 9.05
N ASP A 125 13.52 -20.57 10.24
CA ASP A 125 13.21 -21.42 11.39
C ASP A 125 11.74 -21.90 11.42
N GLY A 126 10.95 -21.61 10.38
CA GLY A 126 9.59 -22.14 10.21
C GLY A 126 8.48 -21.30 10.86
N VAL A 127 8.77 -20.09 11.35
CA VAL A 127 7.76 -19.22 11.97
C VAL A 127 6.96 -18.47 10.92
N ILE A 128 5.63 -18.54 11.02
CA ILE A 128 4.71 -17.78 10.18
C ILE A 128 4.76 -16.31 10.59
N ASN A 129 5.08 -15.45 9.63
CA ASN A 129 5.18 -14.02 9.82
C ASN A 129 4.40 -13.28 8.72
N ALA A 130 4.10 -12.02 8.98
CA ALA A 130 3.50 -11.13 8.01
C ALA A 130 4.27 -9.82 7.97
N ARG A 131 4.39 -9.24 6.77
CA ARG A 131 4.93 -7.89 6.58
C ARG A 131 3.94 -7.02 5.84
N ALA A 132 3.89 -5.75 6.20
CA ALA A 132 3.04 -4.80 5.48
C ALA A 132 3.52 -4.59 4.04
N ARG A 133 2.55 -4.40 3.16
CA ARG A 133 2.69 -4.11 1.73
C ARG A 133 1.64 -3.07 1.34
N VAL A 134 1.67 -1.93 2.03
CA VAL A 134 0.72 -0.82 1.87
C VAL A 134 1.40 0.47 2.36
N LEU A 135 1.05 1.62 1.77
CA LEU A 135 1.46 2.93 2.28
C LEU A 135 0.97 3.12 3.72
N GLY A 136 1.87 3.53 4.61
CA GLY A 136 1.76 3.49 6.06
C GLY A 136 2.44 2.28 6.69
N GLY A 137 2.64 1.19 5.95
CA GLY A 137 3.35 0.00 6.42
C GLY A 137 2.67 -0.68 7.61
N GLY A 138 3.46 -1.10 8.60
CA GLY A 138 2.98 -1.87 9.75
C GLY A 138 1.88 -1.16 10.55
N THR A 139 1.85 0.18 10.56
CA THR A 139 0.79 0.94 11.25
C THR A 139 -0.58 0.78 10.62
N CYS A 140 -0.69 0.35 9.36
CA CYS A 140 -1.96 0.11 8.69
C CYS A 140 -2.54 -1.29 8.94
N ILE A 141 -1.74 -2.23 9.45
CA ILE A 141 -2.17 -3.63 9.66
C ILE A 141 -1.93 -4.11 11.10
N ASN A 142 -1.51 -3.21 12.00
CA ASN A 142 -1.34 -3.54 13.41
C ASN A 142 -2.66 -3.44 14.17
N ALA A 143 -2.64 -3.88 15.43
CA ALA A 143 -3.81 -3.83 16.32
C ALA A 143 -3.96 -2.49 17.06
N GLY A 144 -3.30 -1.41 16.62
CA GLY A 144 -3.43 -0.09 17.24
C GLY A 144 -2.77 0.09 18.60
N PHE A 145 -2.00 -0.89 19.09
CA PHE A 145 -1.27 -0.74 20.35
C PHE A 145 -0.20 0.33 20.24
N TYR A 146 -0.17 1.22 21.24
CA TYR A 146 0.86 2.22 21.40
C TYR A 146 1.55 2.03 22.74
N THR A 147 2.84 1.71 22.69
CA THR A 147 3.68 1.52 23.88
C THR A 147 5.02 2.19 23.67
N ARG A 148 5.62 2.72 24.74
CA ARG A 148 7.01 3.20 24.73
C ARG A 148 7.88 2.29 25.57
N ALA A 149 9.13 2.11 25.15
CA ALA A 149 10.14 1.45 25.97
C ALA A 149 10.37 2.24 27.27
N SER A 150 10.79 1.54 28.33
CA SER A 150 11.14 2.19 29.59
C SER A 150 12.37 3.08 29.41
N ALA A 151 12.46 4.17 30.17
CA ALA A 151 13.62 5.06 30.13
C ALA A 151 14.94 4.30 30.42
N ARG A 152 14.90 3.34 31.36
CA ARG A 152 16.03 2.47 31.68
C ARG A 152 16.51 1.68 30.46
N TYR A 153 15.58 1.06 29.72
CA TYR A 153 15.93 0.32 28.52
C TYR A 153 16.59 1.24 27.49
N VAL A 154 16.00 2.40 27.21
CA VAL A 154 16.56 3.36 26.24
C VAL A 154 17.99 3.80 26.62
N LEU A 155 18.24 4.07 27.90
CA LEU A 155 19.57 4.42 28.42
C LEU A 155 20.57 3.25 28.27
N GLU A 156 20.13 2.03 28.54
CA GLU A 156 20.95 0.84 28.38
C GLU A 156 21.38 0.64 26.91
N ILE A 157 20.45 0.78 25.96
CA ILE A 157 20.79 0.68 24.53
C ILE A 157 21.78 1.77 24.12
N HIS A 158 21.57 3.02 24.55
CA HIS A 158 22.46 4.14 24.25
C HIS A 158 23.89 3.95 24.79
N ASN A 159 24.02 3.38 25.99
CA ASN A 159 25.32 3.20 26.63
C ASN A 159 26.05 1.95 26.12
N THR A 160 25.29 0.90 25.76
CA THR A 160 25.84 -0.39 25.28
C THR A 160 26.24 -0.32 23.81
N TYR A 161 25.36 0.22 23.00
CA TYR A 161 25.62 0.50 21.60
C TYR A 161 25.80 2.00 21.55
N LYS A 162 27.03 2.50 21.42
CA LYS A 162 27.26 3.92 21.11
C LYS A 162 26.58 4.23 19.78
N VAL A 163 25.27 4.51 19.80
CA VAL A 163 24.49 4.93 18.66
C VAL A 163 24.91 6.38 18.43
N HIS A 164 25.99 6.55 17.68
CA HIS A 164 26.35 7.84 17.12
C HIS A 164 25.28 8.18 16.09
N LEU A 165 24.31 9.00 16.51
CA LEU A 165 23.45 9.72 15.58
C LEU A 165 24.35 10.76 14.89
N PHE A 166 24.63 10.54 13.61
CA PHE A 166 25.31 11.51 12.76
C PHE A 166 24.35 12.65 12.40
#